data_AF-M9RDB6-F1
#
_entry.id   AF-M9RDB6-F1
#
_cell.length_a   1.000
_cell.length_b   1.000
_cell.length_c   1.000
_cell.angle_alpha   90.00
_cell.angle_beta   90.00
_cell.angle_gamma   90.00
#
_symmetry.space_group_name_H-M   'P 1'
#
loop_
_entity.id
_entity.type
_entity.pdbx_description
1 polymer ?
#
loop_
_entity_poly.entity_id
_entity_poly.type
_entity_poly.pdbx_seq_one_letter_code
_entity_poly.pdbx_strand_id
1 'polypeptide(L)'
;MASNTDAHSELHIQGTPSTDTIIFTSADTIVDAGDGANTITGTSGDNTISAGGGADTITVTSGDNTIEAGGGANTITATSGENTITTAEGADTITATSGSNTIEAGGGANTITATAGHNTITTAEGADMITLTCGNNIIEAGVGANTIAATSGNNIITAGSGADTITVTSGNNTIIAGDGANTITASSGRNIITAGDGLDSSFKCNTQSPLGIGCCDGHTKEAPQQRGPWRDISRA
;
A
#
# COMPACT_ATOMS: atom_id res chain seq x y z
N MET A 1 -22.81 -43.94 6.77
CA MET A 1 -23.84 -42.93 6.40
C MET A 1 -23.60 -41.73 7.29
N ALA A 2 -23.01 -40.67 6.76
CA ALA A 2 -22.99 -39.38 7.44
C ALA A 2 -24.14 -38.57 6.86
N SER A 3 -25.13 -38.25 7.70
CA SER A 3 -26.26 -37.40 7.36
C SER A 3 -25.82 -35.95 7.41
N ASN A 4 -25.95 -35.25 6.28
CA ASN A 4 -25.85 -33.80 6.24
C ASN A 4 -27.25 -33.21 6.44
N THR A 5 -27.45 -32.51 7.55
CA THR A 5 -28.64 -31.71 7.83
C THR A 5 -28.22 -30.26 7.95
N ASP A 6 -28.48 -29.50 6.88
CA ASP A 6 -28.74 -28.06 6.81
C ASP A 6 -27.69 -27.06 7.35
N ALA A 7 -26.93 -26.47 6.42
CA ALA A 7 -26.49 -25.07 6.34
C ALA A 7 -25.73 -24.92 5.00
N HIS A 8 -25.80 -23.77 4.31
CA HIS A 8 -25.16 -23.54 3.01
C HIS A 8 -23.74 -24.17 2.95
N SER A 9 -23.54 -25.13 2.06
CA SER A 9 -22.34 -25.97 2.09
C SER A 9 -21.11 -25.20 1.59
N GLU A 10 -20.36 -24.60 2.51
CA GLU A 10 -19.01 -24.11 2.25
C GLU A 10 -18.14 -25.24 1.68
N LEU A 11 -17.51 -24.99 0.54
CA LEU A 11 -16.60 -25.95 -0.08
C LEU A 11 -15.25 -25.89 0.63
N HIS A 12 -14.75 -27.02 1.12
CA HIS A 12 -13.43 -27.10 1.73
C HIS A 12 -12.46 -27.82 0.78
N ILE A 13 -11.37 -27.17 0.43
CA ILE A 13 -10.30 -27.72 -0.41
C ILE A 13 -9.02 -27.79 0.40
N GLN A 14 -8.32 -28.92 0.31
CA GLN A 14 -7.04 -29.17 0.97
C GLN A 14 -6.04 -29.61 -0.10
N GLY A 15 -4.98 -28.84 -0.27
CA GLY A 15 -3.84 -29.15 -1.11
C GLY A 15 -2.85 -30.08 -0.43
N THR A 16 -1.65 -30.11 -0.96
CA THR A 16 -0.51 -30.91 -0.52
C THR A 16 0.66 -29.98 -0.22
N PRO A 17 1.73 -30.45 0.44
CA PRO A 17 2.95 -29.64 0.61
C PRO A 17 3.77 -29.45 -0.69
N SER A 18 3.17 -29.63 -1.86
CA SER A 18 3.80 -29.54 -3.19
C SER A 18 3.03 -28.54 -4.03
N THR A 19 3.54 -28.19 -5.21
CA THR A 19 2.78 -27.33 -6.14
C THR A 19 1.43 -27.94 -6.48
N ASP A 20 0.37 -27.25 -6.08
CA ASP A 20 -1.00 -27.58 -6.41
C ASP A 20 -1.63 -26.58 -7.39
N THR A 21 -2.64 -27.05 -8.13
CA THR A 21 -3.54 -26.20 -8.91
C THR A 21 -4.96 -26.40 -8.41
N ILE A 22 -5.53 -25.35 -7.82
CA ILE A 22 -6.82 -25.34 -7.16
C ILE A 22 -7.75 -24.39 -7.92
N ILE A 23 -8.89 -24.91 -8.38
CA ILE A 23 -9.90 -24.12 -9.10
C ILE A 23 -11.27 -24.40 -8.50
N PHE A 24 -12.00 -23.35 -8.13
CA PHE A 24 -13.36 -23.43 -7.58
C PHE A 24 -14.26 -22.32 -8.15
N THR A 25 -15.54 -22.64 -8.37
CA THR A 25 -16.39 -21.83 -9.26
C THR A 25 -17.82 -21.54 -8.75
N SER A 26 -18.23 -22.06 -7.59
CA SER A 26 -19.54 -21.74 -7.01
C SER A 26 -19.59 -22.02 -5.51
N ALA A 27 -20.06 -21.02 -4.76
CA ALA A 27 -20.13 -20.91 -3.30
C ALA A 27 -18.86 -20.43 -2.61
N ASP A 28 -19.04 -19.98 -1.36
CA ASP A 28 -17.99 -19.63 -0.42
C ASP A 28 -17.10 -20.85 -0.21
N THR A 29 -15.78 -20.66 -0.40
CA THR A 29 -14.80 -21.74 -0.38
C THR A 29 -13.71 -21.45 0.63
N ILE A 30 -13.36 -22.47 1.42
CA ILE A 30 -12.19 -22.48 2.29
C ILE A 30 -11.11 -23.31 1.62
N VAL A 31 -9.97 -22.70 1.33
CA VAL A 31 -8.80 -23.33 0.72
C VAL A 31 -7.65 -23.31 1.72
N ASP A 32 -7.07 -24.47 1.97
CA ASP A 32 -5.71 -24.61 2.51
C ASP A 32 -4.88 -25.30 1.43
N ALA A 33 -3.98 -24.57 0.79
CA ALA A 33 -3.18 -25.11 -0.30
C ALA A 33 -1.96 -25.92 0.20
N GLY A 34 -1.53 -25.73 1.46
CA GLY A 34 -0.25 -26.22 1.95
C GLY A 34 0.95 -25.49 1.35
N ASP A 35 2.17 -25.89 1.74
CA ASP A 35 3.40 -25.35 1.14
C ASP A 35 3.52 -25.67 -0.36
N GLY A 36 4.45 -25.01 -1.05
CA GLY A 36 4.73 -25.20 -2.47
C GLY A 36 4.31 -23.98 -3.28
N ALA A 37 4.75 -23.90 -4.54
CA ALA A 37 4.31 -22.81 -5.41
C ALA A 37 2.93 -23.16 -5.98
N ASN A 38 1.85 -22.69 -5.37
CA ASN A 38 0.48 -23.05 -5.72
C ASN A 38 -0.15 -22.08 -6.71
N THR A 39 -1.12 -22.57 -7.47
CA THR A 39 -1.99 -21.75 -8.33
C THR A 39 -3.43 -21.92 -7.88
N ILE A 40 -4.05 -20.83 -7.41
CA ILE A 40 -5.39 -20.84 -6.82
C ILE A 40 -6.27 -19.89 -7.64
N THR A 41 -7.41 -20.38 -8.14
CA THR A 41 -8.38 -19.58 -8.90
C THR A 41 -9.80 -19.78 -8.37
N GLY A 42 -10.39 -18.69 -7.88
CA GLY A 42 -11.78 -18.62 -7.40
C GLY A 42 -12.61 -17.65 -8.24
N THR A 43 -13.76 -18.09 -8.76
CA THR A 43 -14.57 -17.22 -9.66
C THR A 43 -15.82 -16.62 -9.01
N SER A 44 -16.16 -17.00 -7.79
CA SER A 44 -17.40 -16.61 -7.10
C SER A 44 -17.32 -16.83 -5.60
N GLY A 45 -18.26 -16.25 -4.84
CA GLY A 45 -18.41 -16.47 -3.40
C GLY A 45 -17.38 -15.69 -2.58
N ASP A 46 -17.63 -15.64 -1.27
CA ASP A 46 -16.75 -15.03 -0.29
C ASP A 46 -15.79 -16.11 0.20
N ASN A 47 -14.53 -16.06 -0.22
CA ASN A 47 -13.60 -17.17 -0.04
C ASN A 47 -12.56 -16.88 1.05
N THR A 48 -12.16 -17.92 1.78
CA THR A 48 -11.01 -17.89 2.68
C THR A 48 -9.90 -18.75 2.08
N ILE A 49 -8.75 -18.17 1.81
CA ILE A 49 -7.62 -18.84 1.14
C ILE A 49 -6.38 -18.72 2.01
N SER A 50 -5.80 -19.84 2.39
CA SER A 50 -4.43 -19.93 2.90
C SER A 50 -3.56 -20.65 1.86
N ALA A 51 -2.55 -19.96 1.33
CA ALA A 51 -1.70 -20.50 0.28
C ALA A 51 -0.42 -21.19 0.78
N GLY A 52 -0.13 -21.11 2.09
CA GLY A 52 1.07 -21.70 2.68
C GLY A 52 2.36 -20.95 2.34
N GLY A 53 3.52 -21.58 2.50
CA GLY A 53 4.78 -21.01 2.04
C GLY A 53 5.08 -21.38 0.60
N GLY A 54 5.56 -20.45 -0.22
CA GLY A 54 5.77 -20.70 -1.64
C GLY A 54 5.78 -19.43 -2.46
N ALA A 55 6.00 -19.57 -3.76
CA ALA A 55 5.73 -18.48 -4.69
C ALA A 55 4.35 -18.73 -5.29
N ASP A 56 3.31 -18.24 -4.62
CA ASP A 56 1.93 -18.57 -4.94
C ASP A 56 1.31 -17.59 -5.93
N THR A 57 0.40 -18.10 -6.76
CA THR A 57 -0.42 -17.28 -7.67
C THR A 57 -1.88 -17.44 -7.31
N ILE A 58 -2.51 -16.36 -6.85
CA ILE A 58 -3.89 -16.35 -6.36
C ILE A 58 -4.71 -15.39 -7.21
N THR A 59 -5.82 -15.87 -7.77
CA THR A 59 -6.79 -15.04 -8.49
C THR A 59 -8.18 -15.29 -7.97
N VAL A 60 -8.81 -14.26 -7.39
CA VAL A 60 -10.23 -14.28 -7.00
C VAL A 60 -10.98 -13.17 -7.72
N THR A 61 -12.07 -13.53 -8.41
CA THR A 61 -12.73 -12.55 -9.30
C THR A 61 -13.93 -11.84 -8.68
N SER A 62 -14.51 -12.37 -7.61
CA SER A 62 -15.66 -11.76 -6.93
C SER A 62 -15.83 -12.22 -5.51
N GLY A 63 -16.79 -11.61 -4.82
CA GLY A 63 -17.04 -11.82 -3.40
C GLY A 63 -16.01 -11.10 -2.54
N ASP A 64 -16.29 -11.05 -1.26
CA ASP A 64 -15.42 -10.46 -0.25
C ASP A 64 -14.48 -11.56 0.24
N ASN A 65 -13.22 -11.55 -0.22
CA ASN A 65 -12.29 -12.65 0.02
C ASN A 65 -11.29 -12.31 1.14
N THR A 66 -10.95 -13.31 1.94
CA THR A 66 -9.82 -13.29 2.87
C THR A 66 -8.70 -14.16 2.32
N ILE A 67 -7.53 -13.56 2.10
CA ILE A 67 -6.38 -14.22 1.46
C ILE A 67 -5.17 -14.09 2.38
N GLU A 68 -4.61 -15.21 2.80
CA GLU A 68 -3.30 -15.33 3.44
C GLU A 68 -2.37 -16.05 2.47
N ALA A 69 -1.47 -15.31 1.81
CA ALA A 69 -0.57 -15.90 0.83
C ALA A 69 0.69 -16.52 1.44
N GLY A 70 0.90 -16.33 2.76
CA GLY A 70 2.10 -16.79 3.46
C GLY A 70 3.39 -16.17 2.93
N GLY A 71 4.51 -16.87 3.09
CA GLY A 71 5.84 -16.37 2.72
C GLY A 71 6.30 -16.83 1.36
N GLY A 72 7.23 -16.10 0.76
CA GLY A 72 7.72 -16.26 -0.62
C GLY A 72 7.13 -15.19 -1.54
N ALA A 73 7.55 -15.17 -2.81
CA ALA A 73 7.17 -14.09 -3.72
C ALA A 73 5.82 -14.39 -4.40
N ASN A 74 4.74 -13.81 -3.87
CA ASN A 74 3.39 -14.12 -4.28
C ASN A 74 2.86 -13.15 -5.35
N THR A 75 1.92 -13.63 -6.16
CA THR A 75 1.15 -12.81 -7.10
C THR A 75 -0.33 -12.96 -6.81
N ILE A 76 -0.98 -11.88 -6.38
CA ILE A 76 -2.37 -11.88 -5.93
C ILE A 76 -3.18 -10.90 -6.79
N THR A 77 -4.28 -11.38 -7.35
CA THR A 77 -5.27 -10.56 -8.07
C THR A 77 -6.65 -10.77 -7.46
N ALA A 78 -7.19 -9.72 -6.85
CA ALA A 78 -8.55 -9.68 -6.33
C ALA A 78 -9.36 -8.63 -7.11
N THR A 79 -10.27 -9.07 -7.99
CA THR A 79 -10.87 -8.12 -8.95
C THR A 79 -12.11 -7.38 -8.43
N SER A 80 -12.89 -8.00 -7.54
CA SER A 80 -14.05 -7.36 -6.91
C SER A 80 -14.29 -7.80 -5.49
N GLY A 81 -15.27 -7.16 -4.84
CA GLY A 81 -15.53 -7.28 -3.41
C GLY A 81 -14.57 -6.49 -2.53
N GLU A 82 -14.88 -6.43 -1.25
CA GLU A 82 -14.03 -5.90 -0.19
C GLU A 82 -13.11 -7.03 0.29
N ASN A 83 -11.85 -7.02 -0.13
CA ASN A 83 -10.93 -8.11 0.15
C ASN A 83 -9.98 -7.76 1.30
N THR A 84 -9.66 -8.76 2.11
CA THR A 84 -8.56 -8.71 3.08
C THR A 84 -7.43 -9.58 2.55
N ILE A 85 -6.25 -8.99 2.35
CA ILE A 85 -5.09 -9.65 1.76
C ILE A 85 -3.92 -9.48 2.70
N THR A 86 -3.36 -10.59 3.18
CA THR A 86 -2.15 -10.61 4.00
C THR A 86 -1.08 -11.46 3.32
N THR A 87 0.14 -10.93 3.24
CA THR A 87 1.33 -11.66 2.83
C THR A 87 2.38 -11.61 3.95
N ALA A 88 3.33 -12.54 3.94
CA ALA A 88 4.46 -12.53 4.87
C ALA A 88 5.73 -12.04 4.15
N GLU A 89 6.91 -12.55 4.52
CA GLU A 89 8.17 -12.20 3.86
C GLU A 89 8.16 -12.61 2.38
N GLY A 90 8.47 -11.69 1.47
CA GLY A 90 8.39 -11.93 0.04
C GLY A 90 8.42 -10.65 -0.78
N ALA A 91 8.86 -10.73 -2.04
CA ALA A 91 8.60 -9.63 -2.98
C ALA A 91 7.24 -9.87 -3.62
N ASP A 92 6.17 -9.40 -2.99
CA ASP A 92 4.81 -9.70 -3.42
C ASP A 92 4.30 -8.71 -4.47
N THR A 93 3.43 -9.19 -5.36
CA THR A 93 2.68 -8.37 -6.30
C THR A 93 1.19 -8.51 -6.04
N ILE A 94 0.54 -7.43 -5.60
CA ILE A 94 -0.87 -7.42 -5.19
C ILE A 94 -1.65 -6.44 -6.07
N THR A 95 -2.70 -6.93 -6.72
CA THR A 95 -3.62 -6.10 -7.53
C THR A 95 -5.05 -6.26 -7.00
N ALA A 96 -5.62 -5.18 -6.47
CA ALA A 96 -7.00 -5.12 -5.98
C ALA A 96 -7.82 -4.10 -6.80
N THR A 97 -8.65 -4.55 -7.74
CA THR A 97 -9.19 -3.62 -8.76
C THR A 97 -10.48 -2.90 -8.37
N SER A 98 -11.24 -3.43 -7.40
CA SER A 98 -12.45 -2.76 -6.89
C SER A 98 -12.73 -3.11 -5.43
N GLY A 99 -13.78 -2.53 -4.86
CA GLY A 99 -14.10 -2.61 -3.44
C GLY A 99 -13.12 -1.87 -2.53
N SER A 100 -13.46 -1.77 -1.26
CA SER A 100 -12.60 -1.20 -0.22
C SER A 100 -11.75 -2.32 0.38
N ASN A 101 -10.47 -2.38 0.04
CA ASN A 101 -9.63 -3.51 0.42
C ASN A 101 -8.72 -3.18 1.61
N THR A 102 -8.43 -4.18 2.43
CA THR A 102 -7.38 -4.14 3.44
C THR A 102 -6.22 -4.99 2.95
N ILE A 103 -5.04 -4.40 2.82
CA ILE A 103 -3.85 -5.09 2.33
C ILE A 103 -2.74 -4.91 3.36
N GLU A 104 -2.23 -6.01 3.89
CA GLU A 104 -1.06 -6.06 4.75
C GLU A 104 0.01 -6.87 4.02
N ALA A 105 0.97 -6.18 3.42
CA ALA A 105 2.12 -6.84 2.80
C ALA A 105 3.25 -6.95 3.83
N GLY A 106 3.85 -8.13 3.94
CA GLY A 106 4.97 -8.37 4.85
C GLY A 106 6.27 -7.74 4.37
N GLY A 107 7.39 -8.23 4.90
CA GLY A 107 8.72 -7.77 4.50
C GLY A 107 9.05 -8.13 3.05
N GLY A 108 9.98 -7.42 2.43
CA GLY A 108 10.37 -7.56 1.02
C GLY A 108 9.90 -6.39 0.16
N ALA A 109 10.39 -6.31 -1.08
CA ALA A 109 10.04 -5.20 -1.98
C ALA A 109 8.70 -5.50 -2.68
N ASN A 110 7.61 -4.97 -2.15
CA ASN A 110 6.25 -5.27 -2.62
C ASN A 110 5.80 -4.29 -3.71
N THR A 111 4.95 -4.77 -4.60
CA THR A 111 4.25 -3.96 -5.59
C THR A 111 2.75 -4.08 -5.39
N ILE A 112 2.10 -2.99 -4.99
CA ILE A 112 0.68 -2.96 -4.66
C ILE A 112 -0.03 -1.97 -5.58
N THR A 113 -1.07 -2.44 -6.27
CA THR A 113 -1.96 -1.59 -7.06
C THR A 113 -3.40 -1.77 -6.59
N ALA A 114 -4.02 -0.70 -6.09
CA ALA A 114 -5.45 -0.70 -5.80
C ALA A 114 -6.18 0.41 -6.58
N THR A 115 -7.12 0.03 -7.45
CA THR A 115 -7.65 0.99 -8.44
C THR A 115 -8.97 1.64 -8.05
N ALA A 116 -9.73 1.07 -7.12
CA ALA A 116 -10.97 1.66 -6.64
C ALA A 116 -11.25 1.40 -5.16
N GLY A 117 -12.31 2.02 -4.65
CA GLY A 117 -12.74 1.93 -3.25
C GLY A 117 -11.81 2.62 -2.26
N HIS A 118 -12.14 2.49 -0.97
CA HIS A 118 -11.38 3.07 0.14
C HIS A 118 -10.42 2.02 0.70
N ASN A 119 -9.16 2.06 0.29
CA ASN A 119 -8.21 1.02 0.66
C ASN A 119 -7.40 1.41 1.89
N THR A 120 -7.11 0.42 2.73
CA THR A 120 -6.10 0.51 3.80
C THR A 120 -4.94 -0.39 3.40
N ILE A 121 -3.75 0.18 3.28
CA ILE A 121 -2.55 -0.53 2.86
C ILE A 121 -1.47 -0.33 3.90
N THR A 122 -0.96 -1.42 4.46
CA THR A 122 0.21 -1.44 5.33
C THR A 122 1.27 -2.32 4.70
N THR A 123 2.51 -1.83 4.64
CA THR A 123 3.69 -2.62 4.25
C THR A 123 4.72 -2.56 5.37
N ALA A 124 5.61 -3.57 5.42
CA ALA A 124 6.61 -3.71 6.47
C ALA A 124 7.99 -3.18 6.04
N GLU A 125 9.04 -4.01 6.11
CA GLU A 125 10.38 -3.64 5.64
C GLU A 125 10.50 -3.91 4.14
N GLY A 126 11.00 -2.98 3.35
CA GLY A 126 11.09 -3.15 1.90
C GLY A 126 11.14 -1.84 1.14
N ALA A 127 11.62 -1.89 -0.11
CA ALA A 127 11.41 -0.78 -1.02
C ALA A 127 10.08 -1.02 -1.76
N ASP A 128 8.99 -0.53 -1.20
CA ASP A 128 7.65 -0.83 -1.70
C ASP A 128 7.19 0.16 -2.76
N MET A 129 6.38 -0.32 -3.71
CA MET A 129 5.74 0.48 -4.74
C MET A 129 4.23 0.38 -4.61
N ILE A 130 3.58 1.48 -4.20
CA ILE A 130 2.14 1.53 -3.94
C ILE A 130 1.48 2.51 -4.92
N THR A 131 0.56 2.01 -5.74
CA THR A 131 -0.21 2.81 -6.71
C THR A 131 -1.71 2.76 -6.41
N LEU A 132 -2.30 3.93 -6.26
CA LEU A 132 -3.72 4.13 -5.97
C LEU A 132 -4.35 5.06 -6.99
N THR A 133 -5.44 4.65 -7.63
CA THR A 133 -6.08 5.50 -8.64
C THR A 133 -7.28 6.29 -8.13
N CYS A 134 -8.11 5.74 -7.23
CA CYS A 134 -9.20 6.50 -6.64
C CYS A 134 -9.54 6.11 -5.20
N GLY A 135 -10.58 6.76 -4.65
CA GLY A 135 -11.00 6.62 -3.27
C GLY A 135 -10.15 7.41 -2.27
N ASN A 136 -10.66 7.52 -1.05
CA ASN A 136 -9.91 8.04 0.09
C ASN A 136 -9.20 6.86 0.74
N ASN A 137 -7.87 6.82 0.65
CA ASN A 137 -7.08 5.67 1.09
C ASN A 137 -6.22 6.02 2.32
N ILE A 138 -5.83 5.00 3.06
CA ILE A 138 -4.88 5.07 4.18
C ILE A 138 -3.68 4.19 3.83
N ILE A 139 -2.48 4.74 3.96
CA ILE A 139 -1.23 4.05 3.65
C ILE A 139 -0.25 4.19 4.82
N GLU A 140 0.36 3.08 5.21
CA GLU A 140 1.54 3.02 6.09
C GLU A 140 2.60 2.14 5.41
N ALA A 141 3.65 2.76 4.84
CA ALA A 141 4.61 2.04 4.00
C ALA A 141 5.86 1.51 4.74
N GLY A 142 5.90 1.62 6.07
CA GLY A 142 6.94 0.99 6.88
C GLY A 142 8.37 1.49 6.64
N VAL A 143 9.32 0.56 6.53
CA VAL A 143 10.76 0.86 6.47
C VAL A 143 11.31 0.57 5.08
N GLY A 144 11.98 1.52 4.47
CA GLY A 144 12.69 1.37 3.21
C GLY A 144 12.40 2.53 2.27
N ALA A 145 13.00 2.52 1.08
CA ALA A 145 12.80 3.61 0.12
C ALA A 145 11.51 3.37 -0.68
N ASN A 146 10.41 3.93 -0.20
CA ASN A 146 9.07 3.66 -0.72
C ASN A 146 8.68 4.62 -1.84
N THR A 147 7.94 4.11 -2.82
CA THR A 147 7.34 4.90 -3.90
C THR A 147 5.83 4.82 -3.82
N ILE A 148 5.18 5.94 -3.52
CA ILE A 148 3.74 6.04 -3.30
C ILE A 148 3.13 7.00 -4.31
N ALA A 149 2.17 6.52 -5.10
CA ALA A 149 1.43 7.33 -6.07
C ALA A 149 -0.08 7.23 -5.82
N ALA A 150 -0.72 8.34 -5.44
CA ALA A 150 -2.17 8.41 -5.27
C ALA A 150 -2.77 9.47 -6.20
N THR A 151 -3.56 9.05 -7.19
CA THR A 151 -3.99 9.97 -8.26
C THR A 151 -5.24 10.78 -7.90
N SER A 152 -6.11 10.25 -7.05
CA SER A 152 -7.31 10.98 -6.60
C SER A 152 -7.77 10.61 -5.19
N GLY A 153 -8.82 11.30 -4.74
CA GLY A 153 -9.36 11.18 -3.39
C GLY A 153 -8.54 11.89 -2.31
N ASN A 154 -9.06 11.89 -1.09
CA ASN A 154 -8.41 12.47 0.07
C ASN A 154 -7.66 11.36 0.81
N ASN A 155 -6.33 11.32 0.65
CA ASN A 155 -5.52 10.21 1.18
C ASN A 155 -4.79 10.60 2.46
N ILE A 156 -4.57 9.63 3.33
CA ILE A 156 -3.67 9.72 4.49
C ILE A 156 -2.48 8.81 4.20
N ILE A 157 -1.28 9.37 4.17
CA ILE A 157 -0.07 8.66 3.78
C ILE A 157 0.99 8.85 4.87
N THR A 158 1.47 7.74 5.43
CA THR A 158 2.67 7.67 6.26
C THR A 158 3.70 6.82 5.52
N ALA A 159 4.80 7.42 5.06
CA ALA A 159 5.80 6.68 4.27
C ALA A 159 6.83 5.95 5.13
N GLY A 160 7.13 6.49 6.32
CA GLY A 160 7.90 5.82 7.36
C GLY A 160 9.37 6.23 7.35
N SER A 161 10.30 5.29 7.32
CA SER A 161 11.73 5.61 7.30
C SER A 161 12.36 5.19 5.99
N GLY A 162 13.16 6.05 5.37
CA GLY A 162 13.81 5.80 4.10
C GLY A 162 13.81 7.02 3.20
N ALA A 163 14.40 6.91 2.02
CA ALA A 163 14.33 7.99 1.04
C ALA A 163 13.06 7.80 0.19
N ASP A 164 11.95 8.36 0.63
CA ASP A 164 10.65 8.10 0.03
C ASP A 164 10.32 9.04 -1.13
N THR A 165 9.57 8.53 -2.10
CA THR A 165 9.00 9.30 -3.21
C THR A 165 7.48 9.25 -3.14
N ILE A 166 6.85 10.38 -2.88
CA ILE A 166 5.40 10.48 -2.70
C ILE A 166 4.83 11.43 -3.75
N THR A 167 3.91 10.94 -4.58
CA THR A 167 3.18 11.74 -5.56
C THR A 167 1.69 11.67 -5.31
N VAL A 168 1.07 12.81 -5.01
CA VAL A 168 -0.38 12.95 -4.93
C VAL A 168 -0.87 13.98 -5.94
N THR A 169 -1.81 13.61 -6.82
CA THR A 169 -2.20 14.50 -7.93
C THR A 169 -3.47 15.31 -7.66
N SER A 170 -4.42 14.77 -6.90
CA SER A 170 -5.66 15.49 -6.54
C SER A 170 -6.20 15.14 -5.16
N GLY A 171 -7.27 15.83 -4.76
CA GLY A 171 -7.88 15.72 -3.43
C GLY A 171 -7.11 16.45 -2.33
N ASN A 172 -7.67 16.43 -1.12
CA ASN A 172 -7.05 17.00 0.07
C ASN A 172 -6.33 15.89 0.84
N ASN A 173 -5.00 15.86 0.75
CA ASN A 173 -4.20 14.77 1.29
C ASN A 173 -3.49 15.18 2.59
N THR A 174 -3.28 14.23 3.48
CA THR A 174 -2.40 14.36 4.65
C THR A 174 -1.22 13.43 4.46
N ILE A 175 -0.01 13.96 4.49
CA ILE A 175 1.23 13.22 4.23
C ILE A 175 2.17 13.41 5.40
N ILE A 176 2.70 12.31 5.92
CA ILE A 176 3.82 12.24 6.86
C ILE A 176 4.88 11.41 6.12
N ALA A 177 5.95 12.04 5.64
CA ALA A 177 6.99 11.28 4.95
C ALA A 177 7.85 10.52 5.96
N GLY A 178 8.35 11.20 7.00
CA GLY A 178 9.08 10.56 8.09
C GLY A 178 10.58 10.75 7.94
N ASP A 179 11.38 9.77 8.35
CA ASP A 179 12.84 9.93 8.38
C ASP A 179 13.46 9.65 7.01
N GLY A 180 14.40 10.47 6.56
CA GLY A 180 15.18 10.26 5.35
C GLY A 180 15.07 11.41 4.34
N ALA A 181 15.70 11.26 3.18
CA ALA A 181 15.70 12.32 2.16
C ALA A 181 14.50 12.13 1.23
N ASN A 182 13.38 12.78 1.54
CA ASN A 182 12.12 12.52 0.85
C ASN A 182 11.90 13.44 -0.35
N THR A 183 11.17 12.94 -1.35
CA THR A 183 10.71 13.69 -2.52
C THR A 183 9.19 13.68 -2.56
N ILE A 184 8.55 14.83 -2.33
CA ILE A 184 7.08 14.90 -2.20
C ILE A 184 6.49 15.85 -3.23
N THR A 185 5.79 15.30 -4.22
CA THR A 185 5.02 16.08 -5.20
C THR A 185 3.53 16.02 -4.87
N ALA A 186 3.01 17.11 -4.30
CA ALA A 186 1.58 17.32 -4.17
C ALA A 186 1.11 18.34 -5.22
N SER A 187 0.07 18.00 -5.98
CA SER A 187 -0.43 18.88 -7.04
C SER A 187 -1.66 19.67 -6.59
N SER A 188 -2.86 19.21 -6.96
CA SER A 188 -4.11 19.93 -6.67
C SER A 188 -4.65 19.62 -5.27
N GLY A 189 -5.66 20.39 -4.84
CA GLY A 189 -6.31 20.28 -3.53
C GLY A 189 -5.51 20.93 -2.38
N ARG A 190 -6.08 20.85 -1.17
CA ARG A 190 -5.45 21.36 0.06
C ARG A 190 -4.71 20.20 0.73
N ASN A 191 -3.39 20.23 0.65
CA ASN A 191 -2.53 19.18 1.17
C ASN A 191 -1.84 19.64 2.46
N ILE A 192 -1.80 18.77 3.47
CA ILE A 192 -1.04 18.93 4.71
C ILE A 192 0.15 17.98 4.62
N ILE A 193 1.37 18.50 4.75
CA ILE A 193 2.59 17.71 4.57
C ILE A 193 3.51 17.94 5.77
N THR A 194 3.91 16.85 6.42
CA THR A 194 4.96 16.79 7.43
C THR A 194 6.11 16.00 6.83
N ALA A 195 7.23 16.67 6.56
CA ALA A 195 8.36 16.04 5.89
C ALA A 195 9.10 15.05 6.82
N GLY A 196 9.30 15.41 8.09
CA GLY A 196 10.09 14.63 9.03
C GLY A 196 11.56 15.04 9.04
N ASP A 197 12.45 14.13 9.42
CA ASP A 197 13.89 14.37 9.52
C ASP A 197 14.58 14.08 8.18
N GLY A 198 15.52 14.93 7.75
CA GLY A 198 16.33 14.67 6.55
C GLY A 198 16.50 15.89 5.65
N LEU A 199 16.99 15.66 4.44
CA LEU A 199 17.09 16.68 3.40
C LEU A 199 16.00 16.45 2.36
N ASP A 200 14.82 16.99 2.62
CA ASP A 200 13.65 16.79 1.77
C ASP A 200 13.59 17.78 0.60
N SER A 201 12.94 17.35 -0.49
CA SER A 201 12.82 18.14 -1.71
C SER A 201 11.42 18.10 -2.33
N SER A 202 11.11 19.16 -3.09
CA SER A 202 10.00 19.26 -4.05
C SER A 202 8.55 19.49 -3.56
N PHE A 203 8.33 20.08 -2.38
CA PHE A 203 6.99 20.52 -1.94
C PHE A 203 6.34 21.54 -2.89
N LYS A 204 5.49 21.08 -3.81
CA LYS A 204 4.51 21.95 -4.46
C LYS A 204 3.26 21.92 -3.59
N CYS A 205 2.87 23.05 -3.01
CA CYS A 205 1.59 23.15 -2.30
C CYS A 205 0.85 24.39 -2.79
N ASN A 206 -0.38 24.19 -3.27
CA ASN A 206 -1.31 25.26 -3.58
C ASN A 206 -1.91 25.80 -2.27
N THR A 207 -1.43 26.96 -1.80
CA THR A 207 -1.96 27.63 -0.61
C THR A 207 -3.23 28.41 -0.92
N GLN A 208 -4.38 27.89 -0.49
CA GLN A 208 -5.49 28.73 -0.04
C GLN A 208 -6.02 28.18 1.29
N SER A 209 -5.42 28.61 2.41
CA SER A 209 -6.00 28.48 3.75
C SER A 209 -6.24 29.87 4.35
N PRO A 210 -7.46 30.19 4.85
CA PRO A 210 -7.75 31.47 5.53
C PRO A 210 -7.23 31.54 6.98
N LEU A 211 -6.61 30.48 7.49
CA LEU A 211 -6.27 30.32 8.92
C LEU A 211 -4.78 30.52 9.25
N GLY A 212 -3.97 31.05 8.32
CA GLY A 212 -2.65 31.57 8.66
C GLY A 212 -1.60 30.55 9.14
N ILE A 213 -1.90 29.25 9.20
CA ILE A 213 -0.90 28.19 9.28
C ILE A 213 -0.63 27.78 7.84
N GLY A 214 0.12 28.64 7.15
CA GLY A 214 0.59 28.44 5.79
C GLY A 214 1.75 27.46 5.77
N CYS A 215 1.91 26.80 4.62
CA CYS A 215 3.00 25.91 4.26
C CYS A 215 4.33 26.18 4.96
N CYS A 216 4.95 25.09 5.38
CA CYS A 216 6.39 24.91 5.55
C CYS A 216 7.15 26.21 5.83
N ASP A 217 7.45 26.48 7.10
CA ASP A 217 8.80 26.94 7.43
C ASP A 217 9.74 25.79 7.02
N GLY A 218 10.01 25.74 5.71
CA GLY A 218 11.03 24.91 5.13
C GLY A 218 12.34 25.43 5.67
N HIS A 219 12.78 24.88 6.79
CA HIS A 219 14.19 24.85 7.11
C HIS A 219 14.88 24.02 6.04
N THR A 220 15.20 24.65 4.90
CA THR A 220 16.45 24.34 4.26
C THR A 220 17.51 24.60 5.34
N LYS A 221 18.08 23.53 5.93
CA LYS A 221 19.39 23.67 6.55
C LYS A 221 20.36 24.00 5.42
N GLU A 222 20.40 25.27 5.00
CA GLU A 222 21.55 25.79 4.29
C GLU A 222 22.75 25.55 5.21
N ALA A 223 23.76 24.84 4.69
CA ALA A 223 25.07 24.77 5.31
C ALA A 223 25.53 26.19 5.72
N PRO A 224 26.20 26.36 6.88
CA PRO A 224 26.50 27.68 7.41
C PRO A 224 27.29 28.49 6.39
N GLN A 225 26.68 29.57 5.90
CA GLN A 225 27.29 30.43 4.90
C GLN A 225 28.56 31.06 5.46
N GLN A 226 29.70 30.71 4.86
CA GLN A 226 30.96 31.45 4.99
C GLN A 226 30.78 32.81 4.30
N ARG A 227 30.20 33.80 5.01
CA ARG A 227 30.21 35.19 4.57
C ARG A 227 31.47 35.88 5.10
N GLY A 228 32.42 36.12 4.19
CA GLY A 228 33.52 37.06 4.37
C GLY A 228 33.03 38.51 4.55
N PRO A 229 33.92 39.44 4.95
CA PRO A 229 33.53 40.62 5.71
C PRO A 229 32.94 41.73 4.83
N TRP A 230 31.84 42.33 5.30
CA TRP A 230 31.31 43.58 4.77
C TRP A 230 32.17 44.75 5.25
N ARG A 231 32.73 45.50 4.29
CA ARG A 231 33.36 46.81 4.53
C ARG A 231 32.27 47.83 4.83
N ASP A 232 32.31 48.44 6.00
CA ASP A 232 31.45 49.57 6.35
C ASP A 232 32.07 50.88 5.82
N ILE A 233 31.37 51.52 4.89
CA ILE A 233 31.65 52.87 4.42
C ILE A 233 30.57 53.75 5.05
N SER A 234 30.90 54.45 6.13
CA SER A 234 30.53 55.86 6.36
C SER A 234 30.76 56.27 7.82
N ARG A 235 31.77 57.12 8.05
CA ARG A 235 31.70 58.22 9.03
C ARG A 235 32.54 59.39 8.52
N ALA A 236 31.86 60.45 8.14
CA ALA A 236 32.28 61.82 8.40
C ALA A 236 31.58 62.26 9.69
#